data_AF-A0A2D7ZPD9-F1
#
_entry.id   AF-A0A2D7ZPD9-F1
#
_cell.length_a   1.000
_cell.length_b   1.000
_cell.length_c   1.000
_cell.angle_alpha   90.00
_cell.angle_beta   90.00
_cell.angle_gamma   90.00
#
_symmetry.space_group_name_H-M   'P 1'
#
loop_
_entity.id
_entity.type
_entity.pdbx_description
1 polymer ?
#
loop_
_entity_poly.entity_id
_entity_poly.type
_entity_poly.pdbx_seq_one_letter_code
_entity_poly.pdbx_strand_id
1 'polypeptide(L)'
;MVGPGLMLTATHVLDEFSRDGGGPVCLTFLPKGARAWLPIDAASVSRPNQFDKTRHAQSDMSLVSCTLNSKAYANLPLMLAPMKVAQPLIGERLWAVGFRHQKIDRGAAHITPLVSSGMVTAAFPQGRGERMPSPCFEVAMETLGGMSGGAVTNADGDLVGIVSSSPDGGPSYITLIWEALRMRVRGAIPSLQRQDTISLIGASQLGQARLKGDVRRNPWGEIRLRLSSEESELIRASVPASPGEWGKIELTDDELEAFEERWGATLEALGNDATIAALRGFSLQRCLQFVASPTVPAHCLKAIEAFSVEDFEGVENLEISGAFIDENGDTVLDYFFEMQTLIWTLTVPIELYRRHERDFHEHFVNATMVGEQAELKVIQRGFFRAETTFLKADEAFTGLVITSSAMRPPR
;
A
#
# COMPACT_ATOMS: atom_id res chain seq x y z
N MET A 1 12.59 -15.55 1.99
CA MET A 1 11.22 -15.82 1.50
C MET A 1 10.24 -15.40 2.58
N VAL A 2 9.26 -14.56 2.22
CA VAL A 2 8.24 -14.01 3.15
C VAL A 2 6.83 -14.52 2.84
N GLY A 3 6.67 -15.13 1.66
CA GLY A 3 5.47 -15.85 1.23
C GLY A 3 5.86 -16.90 0.19
N PRO A 4 4.96 -17.84 -0.18
CA PRO A 4 5.25 -18.80 -1.23
C PRO A 4 5.41 -18.08 -2.57
N GLY A 5 6.63 -18.15 -3.11
CA GLY A 5 7.02 -17.41 -4.31
C GLY A 5 7.23 -15.90 -4.09
N LEU A 6 7.32 -15.42 -2.84
CA LEU A 6 7.60 -14.02 -2.52
C LEU A 6 8.87 -13.88 -1.68
N MET A 7 9.77 -13.00 -2.08
CA MET A 7 10.98 -12.68 -1.34
C MET A 7 11.23 -11.16 -1.25
N LEU A 8 11.96 -10.79 -0.20
CA LEU A 8 12.53 -9.45 -0.05
C LEU A 8 14.04 -9.56 -0.20
N THR A 9 14.64 -8.56 -0.85
CA THR A 9 16.09 -8.44 -1.00
C THR A 9 16.44 -6.97 -1.18
N ALA A 10 17.74 -6.65 -1.07
CA ALA A 10 18.22 -5.33 -1.39
C ALA A 10 18.14 -5.09 -2.90
N THR A 11 17.71 -3.89 -3.30
CA THR A 11 17.53 -3.55 -4.73
C THR A 11 18.86 -3.59 -5.47
N HIS A 12 19.93 -3.06 -4.86
CA HIS A 12 21.25 -3.07 -5.49
C HIS A 12 21.79 -4.47 -5.78
N VAL A 13 21.36 -5.51 -5.04
CA VAL A 13 21.72 -6.90 -5.31
C VAL A 13 21.11 -7.39 -6.62
N LEU A 14 19.91 -6.92 -6.97
CA LEU A 14 19.29 -7.22 -8.26
C LEU A 14 19.94 -6.42 -9.40
N ASP A 15 20.39 -5.20 -9.12
CA ASP A 15 21.03 -4.31 -10.09
C ASP A 15 22.44 -4.80 -10.53
N GLU A 16 23.05 -5.73 -9.80
CA GLU A 16 24.30 -6.40 -10.21
C GLU A 16 24.11 -7.26 -11.47
N PHE A 17 22.87 -7.64 -11.80
CA PHE A 17 22.55 -8.45 -12.98
C PHE A 17 22.27 -7.56 -14.20
N SER A 18 22.99 -7.78 -15.30
CA SER A 18 22.76 -7.06 -16.55
C SER A 18 21.37 -7.33 -17.11
N ARG A 19 20.69 -6.30 -17.61
CA ARG A 19 19.36 -6.42 -18.25
C ARG A 19 19.34 -7.37 -19.45
N ASP A 20 20.46 -7.47 -20.16
CA ASP A 20 20.62 -8.30 -21.37
C ASP A 20 21.23 -9.68 -21.09
N GLY A 21 21.49 -10.01 -19.82
CA GLY A 21 22.11 -11.26 -19.39
C GLY A 21 21.12 -12.24 -18.76
N GLY A 22 21.66 -13.37 -18.28
CA GLY A 22 20.88 -14.29 -17.45
C GLY A 22 20.47 -13.62 -16.15
N GLY A 23 19.17 -13.66 -15.82
CA GLY A 23 18.65 -13.12 -14.57
C GLY A 23 19.13 -13.90 -13.33
N PRO A 24 18.91 -13.35 -12.12
CA PRO A 24 19.34 -13.99 -10.89
C PRO A 24 18.65 -15.34 -10.66
N VAL A 25 19.40 -16.29 -10.09
CA VAL A 25 18.86 -17.53 -9.53
C VAL A 25 18.84 -17.40 -8.01
N CYS A 26 17.64 -17.42 -7.43
CA CYS A 26 17.48 -17.33 -5.99
C CYS A 26 17.50 -18.73 -5.38
N LEU A 27 18.26 -18.92 -4.30
CA LEU A 27 18.42 -20.23 -3.67
C LEU A 27 17.82 -20.24 -2.26
N THR A 28 17.10 -21.31 -1.93
CA THR A 28 16.78 -21.66 -0.53
C THR A 28 17.42 -22.99 -0.19
N PHE A 29 18.14 -23.06 0.93
CA PHE A 29 18.93 -24.23 1.30
C PHE A 29 18.12 -25.25 2.10
N LEU A 30 18.42 -26.52 1.86
CA LEU A 30 17.90 -27.70 2.54
C LEU A 30 19.08 -28.48 3.13
N PRO A 31 18.86 -29.37 4.12
CA PRO A 31 19.96 -30.14 4.72
C PRO A 31 20.83 -30.94 3.74
N LYS A 32 20.27 -31.35 2.58
CA LYS A 32 20.98 -32.14 1.56
C LYS A 32 20.86 -31.56 0.14
N GLY A 33 20.60 -30.26 0.01
CA GLY A 33 20.47 -29.63 -1.30
C GLY A 33 19.96 -28.19 -1.24
N ALA A 34 19.45 -27.70 -2.37
CA ALA A 34 18.82 -26.39 -2.45
C ALA A 34 17.62 -26.44 -3.40
N ARG A 35 16.73 -25.46 -3.25
CA ARG A 35 15.73 -25.14 -4.27
C ARG A 35 16.19 -23.90 -5.01
N ALA A 36 16.12 -23.97 -6.33
CA ALA A 36 16.28 -22.84 -7.23
C ALA A 36 14.91 -22.22 -7.54
N TRP A 37 14.87 -20.90 -7.45
CA TRP A 37 13.72 -20.07 -7.76
C TRP A 37 14.13 -19.04 -8.81
N LEU A 38 13.26 -18.80 -9.78
CA LEU A 38 13.50 -17.81 -10.84
C LEU A 38 12.50 -16.66 -10.67
N PRO A 39 12.99 -15.41 -10.59
CA PRO A 39 12.13 -14.24 -10.59
C PRO A 39 11.26 -14.17 -11.84
N ILE A 40 10.02 -13.77 -11.66
CA ILE A 40 9.06 -13.50 -12.74
C ILE A 40 8.58 -12.05 -12.75
N ASP A 41 8.77 -11.35 -11.63
CA ASP A 41 8.44 -9.95 -11.46
C ASP A 41 9.16 -9.37 -10.24
N ALA A 42 9.48 -8.08 -10.27
CA ALA A 42 10.13 -7.37 -9.17
C ALA A 42 9.66 -5.91 -9.11
N ALA A 43 9.45 -5.40 -7.91
CA ALA A 43 9.05 -4.02 -7.68
C ALA A 43 9.92 -3.37 -6.60
N SER A 44 10.26 -2.10 -6.83
CA SER A 44 10.95 -1.22 -5.89
C SER A 44 10.27 0.15 -5.91
N VAL A 45 10.32 0.89 -4.80
CA VAL A 45 9.77 2.25 -4.73
C VAL A 45 10.82 3.25 -5.23
N SER A 46 10.41 4.21 -6.07
CA SER A 46 11.25 5.34 -6.48
C SER A 46 10.59 6.66 -6.14
N ARG A 47 11.35 7.62 -5.62
CA ARG A 47 10.90 8.99 -5.36
C ARG A 47 11.79 10.00 -6.11
N PRO A 48 11.31 11.20 -6.47
CA PRO A 48 12.19 12.26 -6.94
C PRO A 48 13.32 12.52 -5.94
N ASN A 49 14.54 12.74 -6.42
CA ASN A 49 15.67 13.06 -5.55
C ASN A 49 15.48 14.48 -4.97
N GLN A 50 15.79 14.63 -3.69
CA GLN A 50 15.57 15.86 -2.93
C GLN A 50 16.48 17.03 -3.36
N PHE A 51 17.63 16.73 -3.95
CA PHE A 51 18.61 17.71 -4.43
C PHE A 51 18.54 17.93 -5.94
N ASP A 52 18.08 16.92 -6.69
CA ASP A 52 17.94 16.99 -8.14
C ASP A 52 16.62 16.34 -8.57
N LYS A 53 15.61 17.16 -8.87
CA LYS A 53 14.28 16.70 -9.30
C LYS A 53 14.30 15.94 -10.63
N THR A 54 15.41 15.99 -11.40
CA THR A 54 15.58 15.21 -12.62
C THR A 54 16.08 13.78 -12.37
N ARG A 55 16.53 13.49 -11.14
CA ARG A 55 16.97 12.17 -10.71
C ARG A 55 15.91 11.53 -9.80
N HIS A 56 15.91 10.20 -9.77
CA HIS A 56 15.10 9.44 -8.84
C HIS A 56 16.00 8.77 -7.79
N ALA A 57 15.60 8.87 -6.53
CA ALA A 57 16.14 8.06 -5.45
C ALA A 57 15.31 6.77 -5.36
N GLN A 58 15.96 5.63 -5.56
CA GLN A 58 15.34 4.32 -5.49
C GLN A 58 15.51 3.74 -4.09
N SER A 59 14.44 3.15 -3.56
CA SER A 59 14.48 2.37 -2.33
C SER A 59 15.42 1.20 -2.52
N ASP A 60 16.26 0.95 -1.52
CA ASP A 60 17.12 -0.23 -1.49
C ASP A 60 16.37 -1.50 -1.05
N MET A 61 15.03 -1.49 -1.06
CA MET A 61 14.17 -2.65 -0.82
C MET A 61 13.46 -3.03 -2.12
N SER A 62 13.48 -4.32 -2.45
CA SER A 62 12.72 -4.89 -3.54
C SER A 62 11.83 -6.04 -3.06
N LEU A 63 10.57 -6.03 -3.48
CA LEU A 63 9.67 -7.18 -3.42
C LEU A 63 9.80 -7.95 -4.73
N VAL A 64 10.11 -9.24 -4.65
CA VAL A 64 10.31 -10.09 -5.83
C VAL A 64 9.37 -11.28 -5.79
N SER A 65 8.71 -11.51 -6.92
CA SER A 65 7.92 -12.71 -7.19
C SER A 65 8.75 -13.73 -7.93
N CYS A 66 8.77 -14.97 -7.45
CA CYS A 66 9.61 -16.04 -7.98
C CYS A 66 8.81 -17.34 -8.14
N THR A 67 9.08 -18.07 -9.22
CA THR A 67 8.57 -19.43 -9.43
C THR A 67 9.61 -20.46 -9.03
N LEU A 68 9.17 -21.58 -8.46
CA LEU A 68 10.05 -22.70 -8.14
C LEU A 68 10.49 -23.39 -9.44
N ASN A 69 11.79 -23.45 -9.70
CA ASN A 69 12.37 -24.04 -10.91
C ASN A 69 13.24 -25.27 -10.58
N SER A 70 12.88 -25.97 -9.51
CA SER A 70 13.57 -27.17 -9.03
C SER A 70 12.58 -28.06 -8.26
N LYS A 71 13.03 -29.21 -7.74
CA LYS A 71 12.16 -30.10 -6.97
C LYS A 71 11.63 -29.40 -5.71
N ALA A 72 10.32 -29.53 -5.47
CA ALA A 72 9.67 -28.91 -4.31
C ALA A 72 10.04 -29.57 -2.99
N TYR A 73 10.38 -30.86 -2.95
CA TYR A 73 10.63 -31.64 -1.72
C TYR A 73 9.50 -31.49 -0.69
N ALA A 74 8.36 -32.15 -0.94
CA ALA A 74 7.13 -32.01 -0.16
C ALA A 74 7.30 -32.31 1.36
N ASN A 75 8.27 -33.15 1.71
CA ASN A 75 8.60 -33.52 3.09
C ASN A 75 9.49 -32.51 3.83
N LEU A 76 9.93 -31.43 3.17
CA LEU A 76 10.80 -30.42 3.75
C LEU A 76 10.19 -29.01 3.55
N PRO A 77 9.01 -28.69 4.11
CA PRO A 77 8.27 -27.49 3.76
C PRO A 77 9.13 -26.22 3.81
N LEU A 78 8.87 -25.28 2.90
CA LEU A 78 9.56 -24.00 2.88
C LEU A 78 9.20 -23.22 4.16
N MET A 79 10.22 -22.89 4.95
CA MET A 79 10.06 -21.96 6.07
C MET A 79 9.93 -20.53 5.52
N LEU A 80 8.82 -19.89 5.86
CA LEU A 80 8.54 -18.50 5.52
C LEU A 80 8.85 -17.63 6.72
N ALA A 81 9.61 -16.55 6.51
CA ALA A 81 9.93 -15.60 7.57
C ALA A 81 8.67 -14.81 7.94
N PRO A 82 8.20 -14.86 9.21
CA PRO A 82 7.20 -13.91 9.66
C PRO A 82 7.80 -12.50 9.64
N MET A 83 6.96 -11.52 9.36
CA MET A 83 7.34 -10.11 9.30
C MET A 83 6.63 -9.35 10.41
N LYS A 84 7.30 -8.33 10.97
CA LYS A 84 6.68 -7.41 11.92
C LYS A 84 6.84 -5.98 11.42
N VAL A 85 5.72 -5.31 11.20
CA VAL A 85 5.67 -3.87 10.91
C VAL A 85 5.77 -3.15 12.24
N ALA A 86 6.95 -2.62 12.52
CA ALA A 86 7.31 -1.94 13.77
C ALA A 86 8.47 -0.98 13.50
N GLN A 87 8.72 -0.08 14.45
CA GLN A 87 9.93 0.73 14.52
C GLN A 87 10.82 0.16 15.64
N PRO A 88 11.90 -0.56 15.33
CA PRO A 88 12.82 -1.04 16.35
C PRO A 88 13.30 0.11 17.24
N LEU A 89 13.25 -0.08 18.55
CA LEU A 89 13.58 0.95 19.53
C LEU A 89 15.09 1.03 19.77
N ILE A 90 15.60 2.22 20.09
CA ILE A 90 17.01 2.39 20.51
C ILE A 90 17.29 1.47 21.71
N GLY A 91 18.38 0.71 21.64
CA GLY A 91 18.76 -0.29 22.63
C GLY A 91 18.15 -1.68 22.40
N GLU A 92 17.23 -1.86 21.44
CA GLU A 92 16.73 -3.18 21.07
C GLU A 92 17.83 -4.00 20.38
N ARG A 93 17.92 -5.30 20.70
CA ARG A 93 18.86 -6.21 20.04
C ARG A 93 18.23 -6.79 18.79
N LEU A 94 18.97 -6.74 17.68
CA LEU A 94 18.58 -7.34 16.41
C LEU A 94 19.66 -8.31 15.90
N TRP A 95 19.24 -9.24 15.04
CA TRP A 95 20.11 -10.23 14.40
C TRP A 95 20.01 -10.13 12.88
N ALA A 96 21.14 -9.93 12.22
CA ALA A 96 21.24 -9.98 10.76
C ALA A 96 21.71 -11.36 10.32
N VAL A 97 20.96 -12.00 9.43
CA VAL A 97 21.28 -13.29 8.83
C VAL A 97 21.49 -13.11 7.33
N GLY A 98 22.69 -13.42 6.85
CA GLY A 98 23.05 -13.28 5.44
C GLY A 98 24.09 -14.31 5.04
N PHE A 99 24.63 -14.17 3.84
CA PHE A 99 25.72 -15.01 3.36
C PHE A 99 26.98 -14.18 3.18
N ARG A 100 28.12 -14.73 3.55
CA ARG A 100 29.38 -14.14 3.11
C ARG A 100 29.65 -14.52 1.67
N HIS A 101 29.97 -13.54 0.83
CA HIS A 101 30.59 -13.87 -0.45
C HIS A 101 32.03 -14.31 -0.20
N GLN A 102 32.36 -15.53 -0.64
CA GLN A 102 33.75 -16.01 -0.69
C GLN A 102 34.17 -16.18 -2.15
N LYS A 103 35.46 -16.49 -2.35
CA LYS A 103 36.04 -16.75 -3.66
C LYS A 103 35.19 -17.77 -4.44
N ILE A 104 34.94 -17.48 -5.71
CA ILE A 104 34.39 -18.44 -6.67
C ILE A 104 35.50 -19.43 -7.01
N ASP A 105 35.31 -20.71 -6.68
CA ASP A 105 36.23 -21.79 -7.06
C ASP A 105 35.55 -22.70 -8.07
N ARG A 106 36.21 -22.90 -9.24
CA ARG A 106 35.71 -23.75 -10.35
C ARG A 106 34.25 -23.48 -10.75
N GLY A 107 33.82 -22.22 -10.69
CA GLY A 107 32.45 -21.82 -11.04
C GLY A 107 31.40 -22.05 -9.94
N ALA A 108 31.80 -22.52 -8.76
CA ALA A 108 30.95 -22.61 -7.58
C ALA A 108 31.25 -21.46 -6.61
N ALA A 109 30.23 -20.67 -6.27
CA ALA A 109 30.35 -19.69 -5.21
C ALA A 109 30.32 -20.40 -3.85
N HIS A 110 31.40 -20.28 -3.09
CA HIS A 110 31.39 -20.69 -1.69
C HIS A 110 30.59 -19.68 -0.89
N ILE A 111 29.50 -20.13 -0.29
CA ILE A 111 28.66 -19.32 0.59
C ILE A 111 28.79 -19.86 2.00
N THR A 112 28.85 -18.96 2.97
CA THR A 112 28.80 -19.31 4.39
C THR A 112 27.71 -18.48 5.03
N PRO A 113 26.69 -19.10 5.67
CA PRO A 113 25.70 -18.35 6.41
C PRO A 113 26.41 -17.64 7.58
N LEU A 114 26.11 -16.37 7.74
CA LEU A 114 26.62 -15.54 8.83
C LEU A 114 25.46 -14.96 9.61
N VAL A 115 25.68 -14.85 10.91
CA VAL A 115 24.79 -14.16 11.83
C VAL A 115 25.58 -13.09 12.55
N SER A 116 25.15 -11.85 12.41
CA SER A 116 25.63 -10.71 13.18
C SER A 116 24.53 -10.26 14.16
N SER A 117 24.90 -9.68 15.29
CA SER A 117 23.92 -9.10 16.21
C SER A 117 24.45 -7.82 16.83
N GLY A 118 23.55 -6.91 17.14
CA GLY A 118 23.89 -5.61 17.72
C GLY A 118 22.66 -4.90 18.29
N MET A 119 22.90 -3.77 18.93
CA MET A 119 21.85 -2.92 19.50
C MET A 119 21.50 -1.80 18.52
N VAL A 120 20.22 -1.48 18.37
CA VAL A 120 19.77 -0.31 17.62
C VAL A 120 20.35 0.95 18.26
N THR A 121 21.00 1.80 17.48
CA THR A 121 21.66 3.03 17.94
C THR A 121 20.98 4.31 17.44
N ALA A 122 20.30 4.25 16.31
CA ALA A 122 19.57 5.39 15.76
C ALA A 122 18.44 4.95 14.82
N ALA A 123 17.40 5.77 14.70
CA ALA A 123 16.32 5.61 13.73
C ALA A 123 16.34 6.76 12.72
N PHE A 124 16.01 6.46 11.46
CA PHE A 124 15.93 7.43 10.37
C PHE A 124 14.62 7.21 9.58
N PRO A 125 13.47 7.66 10.10
CA PRO A 125 12.17 7.42 9.47
C PRO A 125 12.04 8.01 8.05
N GLN A 126 12.80 9.06 7.74
CA GLN A 126 12.83 9.69 6.41
C GLN A 126 14.00 9.22 5.51
N GLY A 127 14.77 8.24 6.00
CA GLY A 127 16.02 7.78 5.41
C GLY A 127 17.24 8.60 5.87
N ARG A 128 18.42 8.16 5.45
CA ARG A 128 19.73 8.73 5.80
C ARG A 128 20.51 9.10 4.54
N GLY A 129 20.28 10.32 4.06
CA GLY A 129 20.97 10.88 2.89
C GLY A 129 20.59 10.17 1.58
N GLU A 130 21.35 10.45 0.52
CA GLU A 130 21.02 9.96 -0.84
C GLU A 130 21.17 8.43 -1.00
N ARG A 131 22.08 7.82 -0.25
CA ARG A 131 22.40 6.39 -0.37
C ARG A 131 21.41 5.49 0.38
N MET A 132 20.70 6.03 1.36
CA MET A 132 19.68 5.32 2.15
C MET A 132 18.39 6.14 2.16
N PRO A 133 17.71 6.30 1.01
CA PRO A 133 16.54 7.17 0.92
C PRO A 133 15.31 6.61 1.61
N SER A 134 15.28 5.31 1.89
CA SER A 134 14.14 4.66 2.55
C SER A 134 14.25 4.70 4.07
N PRO A 135 13.12 4.61 4.79
CA PRO A 135 13.10 4.48 6.24
C PRO A 135 14.06 3.36 6.69
N CYS A 136 15.02 3.72 7.54
CA CYS A 136 16.04 2.80 7.99
C CYS A 136 16.43 3.05 9.44
N PHE A 137 17.15 2.11 10.04
CA PHE A 137 17.75 2.26 11.36
C PHE A 137 19.21 1.82 11.35
N GLU A 138 19.98 2.33 12.29
CA GLU A 138 21.38 1.97 12.52
C GLU A 138 21.45 0.96 13.66
N VAL A 139 22.27 -0.07 13.46
CA VAL A 139 22.56 -1.08 14.47
C VAL A 139 24.06 -1.18 14.68
N ALA A 140 24.49 -1.18 15.94
CA ALA A 140 25.86 -1.43 16.35
C ALA A 140 26.27 -2.90 16.12
N MET A 141 26.33 -3.29 14.85
CA MET A 141 26.82 -4.57 14.38
C MET A 141 27.66 -4.38 13.12
N GLU A 142 28.62 -5.28 12.94
CA GLU A 142 29.36 -5.42 11.69
C GLU A 142 28.65 -6.44 10.80
N THR A 143 28.36 -6.07 9.54
CA THR A 143 27.96 -7.01 8.50
C THR A 143 29.04 -7.06 7.43
N LEU A 144 29.30 -8.26 6.91
CA LEU A 144 30.37 -8.49 5.94
C LEU A 144 29.85 -8.44 4.50
N GLY A 145 30.74 -8.22 3.54
CA GLY A 145 30.43 -8.27 2.12
C GLY A 145 29.67 -9.55 1.71
N GLY A 146 28.59 -9.37 0.96
CA GLY A 146 27.65 -10.42 0.56
C GLY A 146 26.41 -10.57 1.44
N MET A 147 26.36 -9.90 2.61
CA MET A 147 25.20 -9.96 3.50
C MET A 147 24.04 -9.02 3.08
N SER A 148 24.22 -8.19 2.05
CA SER A 148 23.18 -7.32 1.50
C SER A 148 21.91 -8.09 1.13
N GLY A 149 20.75 -7.53 1.46
CA GLY A 149 19.45 -8.20 1.33
C GLY A 149 19.20 -9.28 2.40
N GLY A 150 20.16 -9.55 3.28
CA GLY A 150 20.03 -10.47 4.41
C GLY A 150 18.93 -10.04 5.37
N ALA A 151 18.26 -11.02 5.98
CA ALA A 151 17.15 -10.80 6.90
C ALA A 151 17.64 -10.19 8.21
N VAL A 152 16.99 -9.14 8.70
CA VAL A 152 17.20 -8.62 10.05
C VAL A 152 15.97 -8.88 10.89
N THR A 153 16.15 -9.65 11.97
CA THR A 153 15.06 -10.10 12.84
C THR A 153 15.18 -9.52 14.24
N ASN A 154 14.03 -9.34 14.88
CA ASN A 154 13.94 -9.03 16.31
C ASN A 154 14.11 -10.30 17.18
N ALA A 155 13.93 -10.15 18.50
CA ALA A 155 14.06 -11.25 19.47
C ALA A 155 13.03 -12.38 19.27
N ASP A 156 11.89 -12.09 18.66
CA ASP A 156 10.84 -13.06 18.34
C ASP A 156 11.13 -13.82 17.02
N GLY A 157 12.20 -13.46 16.31
CA GLY A 157 12.52 -13.99 14.99
C GLY A 157 11.67 -13.41 13.86
N ASP A 158 10.97 -12.30 14.10
CA ASP A 158 10.21 -11.59 13.06
C ASP A 158 11.13 -10.67 12.26
N LEU A 159 11.02 -10.75 10.93
CA LEU A 159 11.70 -9.87 9.99
C LEU A 159 11.20 -8.43 10.15
N VAL A 160 12.09 -7.52 10.50
CA VAL A 160 11.81 -6.07 10.64
C VAL A 160 12.46 -5.24 9.52
N GLY A 161 13.48 -5.78 8.87
CA GLY A 161 14.17 -5.11 7.76
C GLY A 161 15.18 -6.00 7.06
N ILE A 162 15.92 -5.42 6.12
CA ILE A 162 17.01 -6.08 5.41
C ILE A 162 18.32 -5.31 5.56
N VAL A 163 19.44 -6.01 5.53
CA VAL A 163 20.77 -5.38 5.47
C VAL A 163 20.90 -4.65 4.13
N SER A 164 21.11 -3.33 4.20
CA SER A 164 21.32 -2.51 3.00
C SER A 164 22.78 -2.08 2.84
N SER A 165 23.39 -1.59 3.92
CA SER A 165 24.76 -1.07 3.86
C SER A 165 25.47 -1.21 5.20
N SER A 166 26.79 -1.41 5.17
CA SER A 166 27.65 -1.34 6.34
C SER A 166 29.03 -0.86 5.91
N PRO A 167 29.56 0.22 6.51
CA PRO A 167 30.99 0.51 6.46
C PRO A 167 31.80 -0.63 7.08
N ASP A 168 33.09 -0.69 6.75
CA ASP A 168 34.02 -1.63 7.38
C ASP A 168 34.05 -1.40 8.91
N GLY A 169 33.80 -2.45 9.69
CA GLY A 169 33.69 -2.38 11.15
C GLY A 169 32.34 -1.90 11.69
N GLY A 170 31.37 -1.60 10.83
CA GLY A 170 30.04 -1.10 11.21
C GLY A 170 30.00 0.42 11.47
N PRO A 171 28.85 0.96 11.91
CA PRO A 171 27.58 0.27 12.16
C PRO A 171 26.86 -0.13 10.86
N SER A 172 25.92 -1.08 10.95
CA SER A 172 25.12 -1.52 9.80
C SER A 172 23.80 -0.74 9.71
N TYR A 173 23.39 -0.44 8.49
CA TYR A 173 22.13 0.22 8.14
C TYR A 173 21.13 -0.78 7.58
N ILE A 174 19.94 -0.78 8.21
CA ILE A 174 18.89 -1.73 7.91
C ILE A 174 17.69 -0.98 7.35
N THR A 175 17.28 -1.32 6.13
CA THR A 175 16.07 -0.76 5.53
C THR A 175 14.85 -1.47 6.09
N LEU A 176 13.89 -0.71 6.62
CA LEU A 176 12.64 -1.23 7.18
C LEU A 176 11.79 -1.90 6.10
N ILE A 177 11.04 -2.95 6.47
CA ILE A 177 10.08 -3.60 5.56
C ILE A 177 8.93 -2.69 5.10
N TRP A 178 8.82 -1.47 5.65
CA TRP A 178 7.72 -0.53 5.39
C TRP A 178 7.55 -0.24 3.89
N GLU A 179 8.65 -0.07 3.15
CA GLU A 179 8.59 0.17 1.71
C GLU A 179 7.97 -1.00 0.96
N ALA A 180 8.26 -2.23 1.39
CA ALA A 180 7.74 -3.44 0.76
C ALA A 180 6.21 -3.55 0.88
N LEU A 181 5.59 -2.87 1.85
CA LEU A 181 4.14 -2.84 2.03
C LEU A 181 3.43 -2.13 0.86
N ARG A 182 4.11 -1.17 0.22
CA ARG A 182 3.61 -0.36 -0.90
C ARG A 182 3.75 -1.06 -2.26
N MET A 183 4.65 -2.03 -2.33
CA MET A 183 5.00 -2.72 -3.57
C MET A 183 3.91 -3.73 -3.97
N ARG A 184 3.80 -3.95 -5.28
CA ARG A 184 2.94 -4.97 -5.87
C ARG A 184 3.70 -5.71 -6.96
N VAL A 185 3.56 -7.03 -7.00
CA VAL A 185 4.20 -7.91 -7.99
C VAL A 185 3.20 -8.93 -8.51
N ARG A 186 3.45 -9.56 -9.65
CA ARG A 186 2.62 -10.69 -10.14
C ARG A 186 2.58 -11.85 -9.15
N GLY A 187 1.45 -12.55 -9.07
CA GLY A 187 1.34 -13.77 -8.28
C GLY A 187 2.08 -14.96 -8.90
N ALA A 188 2.95 -15.62 -8.14
CA ALA A 188 3.68 -16.80 -8.61
C ALA A 188 2.92 -18.14 -8.43
N ILE A 189 1.85 -18.15 -7.65
CA ILE A 189 1.04 -19.35 -7.35
C ILE A 189 -0.45 -19.08 -7.57
N PRO A 190 -1.29 -20.11 -7.82
CA PRO A 190 -2.70 -19.92 -8.15
C PRO A 190 -3.49 -19.08 -7.13
N SER A 191 -3.22 -19.23 -5.83
CA SER A 191 -3.90 -18.43 -4.79
C SER A 191 -3.54 -16.93 -4.85
N LEU A 192 -2.37 -16.59 -5.39
CA LEU A 192 -1.90 -15.21 -5.55
C LEU A 192 -2.16 -14.63 -6.95
N GLN A 193 -2.57 -15.46 -7.92
CA GLN A 193 -2.88 -15.07 -9.30
C GLN A 193 -4.34 -14.63 -9.50
N ARG A 194 -5.14 -14.57 -8.43
CA ARG A 194 -6.53 -14.10 -8.50
C ARG A 194 -6.65 -12.63 -8.92
N GLN A 195 -5.58 -11.86 -8.75
CA GLN A 195 -5.44 -10.47 -9.19
C GLN A 195 -4.19 -10.37 -10.07
N ASP A 196 -4.14 -9.36 -10.96
CA ASP A 196 -2.98 -9.11 -11.83
C ASP A 196 -1.68 -8.94 -11.03
N THR A 197 -1.79 -8.32 -9.85
CA THR A 197 -0.67 -8.12 -8.92
C THR A 197 -1.11 -8.34 -7.47
N ILE A 198 -0.17 -8.64 -6.60
CA ILE A 198 -0.34 -8.88 -5.17
C ILE A 198 0.66 -8.04 -4.35
N SER A 199 0.22 -7.51 -3.20
CA SER A 199 1.08 -6.87 -2.20
C SER A 199 1.30 -7.79 -0.99
N LEU A 200 2.24 -7.46 -0.10
CA LEU A 200 2.43 -8.20 1.15
C LEU A 200 1.18 -8.19 2.04
N ILE A 201 0.46 -7.06 2.11
CA ILE A 201 -0.81 -6.95 2.86
C ILE A 201 -1.86 -7.89 2.26
N GLY A 202 -2.01 -7.90 0.93
CA GLY A 202 -2.95 -8.81 0.25
C GLY A 202 -2.56 -10.28 0.42
N ALA A 203 -1.27 -10.61 0.35
CA ALA A 203 -0.79 -11.96 0.60
C ALA A 203 -1.06 -12.41 2.05
N SER A 204 -0.95 -11.50 3.02
CA SER A 204 -1.30 -11.76 4.43
C SER A 204 -2.79 -12.04 4.61
N GLN A 205 -3.66 -11.22 3.99
CA GLN A 205 -5.12 -11.41 4.01
C GLN A 205 -5.56 -12.75 3.39
N LEU A 206 -4.81 -13.25 2.42
CA LEU A 206 -5.02 -14.57 1.80
C LEU A 206 -4.37 -15.73 2.59
N GLY A 207 -3.76 -15.45 3.74
CA GLY A 207 -3.07 -16.44 4.58
C GLY A 207 -1.75 -16.96 3.98
N GLN A 208 -1.20 -16.28 2.97
CA GLN A 208 0.02 -16.69 2.27
C GLN A 208 1.30 -16.04 2.81
N ALA A 209 1.18 -14.95 3.57
CA ALA A 209 2.28 -14.32 4.29
C ALA A 209 1.89 -14.10 5.75
N ARG A 210 2.87 -14.00 6.64
CA ARG A 210 2.65 -13.66 8.05
C ARG A 210 3.15 -12.25 8.29
N LEU A 211 2.22 -11.30 8.43
CA LEU A 211 2.50 -9.91 8.73
C LEU A 211 1.90 -9.55 10.08
N LYS A 212 2.75 -9.22 11.06
CA LYS A 212 2.38 -8.75 12.40
C LYS A 212 2.47 -7.23 12.46
N GLY A 213 1.78 -6.65 13.43
CA GLY A 213 1.61 -5.20 13.58
C GLY A 213 0.23 -4.75 13.08
N ASP A 214 -0.16 -3.53 13.43
CA ASP A 214 -1.41 -2.93 12.97
C ASP A 214 -1.11 -2.08 11.73
N VAL A 215 -1.36 -2.70 10.57
CA VAL A 215 -1.10 -2.14 9.25
C VAL A 215 -2.37 -2.25 8.42
N ARG A 216 -2.83 -1.12 7.90
CA ARG A 216 -4.00 -1.03 7.03
C ARG A 216 -3.64 -0.33 5.74
N ARG A 217 -4.31 -0.73 4.66
CA ARG A 217 -4.24 -0.06 3.36
C ARG A 217 -5.61 0.52 3.06
N ASN A 218 -5.69 1.81 2.83
CA ASN A 218 -6.94 2.44 2.43
C ASN A 218 -7.21 2.24 0.92
N PRO A 219 -8.40 2.58 0.42
CA PRO A 219 -8.77 2.42 -0.99
C PRO A 219 -7.86 3.14 -2.00
N TRP A 220 -7.26 4.27 -1.62
CA TRP A 220 -6.28 5.02 -2.44
C TRP A 220 -4.89 4.37 -2.46
N GLY A 221 -4.71 3.34 -1.63
CA GLY A 221 -3.49 2.59 -1.53
C GLY A 221 -2.44 3.21 -0.61
N GLU A 222 -2.82 4.21 0.17
CA GLU A 222 -2.04 4.73 1.29
C GLU A 222 -2.00 3.67 2.40
N ILE A 223 -0.91 3.67 3.17
CA ILE A 223 -0.65 2.67 4.21
C ILE A 223 -0.59 3.40 5.54
N ARG A 224 -1.46 2.98 6.48
CA ARG A 224 -1.43 3.44 7.86
C ARG A 224 -0.80 2.38 8.74
N LEU A 225 0.10 2.82 9.60
CA LEU A 225 0.76 2.02 10.61
C LEU A 225 0.34 2.57 11.97
N ARG A 226 -0.19 1.73 12.85
CA ARG A 226 -0.37 2.10 14.25
C ARG A 226 0.83 1.57 15.03
N LEU A 227 1.54 2.50 15.65
CA LEU A 227 2.77 2.25 16.39
C LEU A 227 2.50 2.34 17.89
N SER A 228 3.38 1.77 18.70
CA SER A 228 3.34 1.98 20.15
C SER A 228 3.68 3.43 20.51
N SER A 229 3.40 3.83 21.75
CA SER A 229 3.75 5.17 22.24
C SER A 229 5.25 5.42 22.15
N GLU A 230 6.07 4.44 22.52
CA GLU A 230 7.53 4.53 22.45
C GLU A 230 8.05 4.62 21.02
N GLU A 231 7.47 3.84 20.10
CA GLU A 231 7.79 3.90 18.67
C GLU A 231 7.45 5.27 18.09
N SER A 232 6.30 5.82 18.45
CA SER A 232 5.82 7.14 18.00
C SER A 232 6.69 8.27 18.56
N GLU A 233 7.09 8.20 19.83
CA GLU A 233 8.04 9.13 20.44
C GLU A 233 9.40 9.10 19.75
N LEU A 234 9.92 7.90 19.45
CA LEU A 234 11.19 7.75 18.75
C LEU A 234 11.12 8.35 17.34
N ILE A 235 10.04 8.14 16.60
CA ILE A 235 9.87 8.76 15.27
C ILE A 235 9.85 10.27 15.38
N ARG A 236 9.04 10.83 16.29
CA ARG A 236 8.99 12.30 16.51
C ARG A 236 10.36 12.88 16.85
N ALA A 237 11.14 12.18 17.68
CA ALA A 237 12.50 12.60 18.03
C ALA A 237 13.51 12.44 16.88
N SER A 238 13.23 11.56 15.91
CA SER A 238 14.14 11.21 14.81
C SER A 238 13.84 11.95 13.50
N VAL A 239 12.73 12.68 13.43
CA VAL A 239 12.36 13.51 12.28
C VAL A 239 12.78 14.95 12.54
N PRO A 240 13.61 15.58 11.69
CA PRO A 240 13.92 16.99 11.83
C PRO A 240 12.65 17.82 11.66
N ALA A 241 12.47 18.85 12.50
CA ALA A 241 11.32 19.76 12.40
C ALA A 241 11.24 20.36 10.98
N SER A 242 10.15 20.12 10.27
CA SER A 242 9.93 20.66 8.93
C SER A 242 9.82 22.18 8.98
N PRO A 243 10.58 22.94 8.16
CA PRO A 243 10.35 24.38 7.99
C PRO A 243 9.03 24.56 7.21
N GLY A 244 7.91 24.73 7.93
CA GLY A 244 6.57 24.90 7.35
C GLY A 244 5.42 24.34 8.18
N GLU A 245 5.70 23.52 9.21
CA GLU A 245 4.69 22.96 10.13
C GLU A 245 4.64 23.71 11.47
N TRP A 246 5.08 24.97 11.49
CA TRP A 246 4.95 25.81 12.67
C TRP A 246 3.48 26.24 12.79
N GLY A 247 2.75 25.64 13.74
CA GLY A 247 1.38 26.05 14.09
C GLY A 247 0.28 25.02 13.87
N LYS A 248 0.56 23.87 13.25
CA LYS A 248 -0.43 22.78 13.13
C LYS A 248 -0.31 21.84 14.32
N ILE A 249 -1.31 21.86 15.20
CA ILE A 249 -1.39 20.93 16.33
C ILE A 249 -2.27 19.76 15.87
N GLU A 250 -1.67 18.59 15.68
CA GLU A 250 -2.45 17.37 15.42
C GLU A 250 -3.27 16.99 16.66
N LEU A 251 -4.49 16.53 16.44
CA LEU A 251 -5.30 15.95 17.51
C LEU A 251 -4.67 14.61 17.95
N THR A 252 -4.65 14.38 19.26
CA THR A 252 -4.32 13.07 19.83
C THR A 252 -5.38 12.03 19.49
N ASP A 253 -5.05 10.73 19.60
CA ASP A 253 -6.00 9.64 19.39
C ASP A 253 -7.27 9.81 20.25
N ASP A 254 -7.11 10.18 21.53
CA ASP A 254 -8.23 10.39 22.47
C ASP A 254 -9.10 11.60 22.05
N GLU A 255 -8.48 12.69 21.57
CA GLU A 255 -9.20 13.86 21.07
C GLU A 255 -9.94 13.55 19.77
N LEU A 256 -9.35 12.73 18.90
CA LEU A 256 -9.96 12.29 17.65
C LEU A 256 -11.15 11.36 17.92
N GLU A 257 -11.01 10.40 18.82
CA GLU A 257 -12.10 9.49 19.22
C GLU A 257 -13.27 10.28 19.83
N ALA A 258 -12.99 11.21 20.74
CA ALA A 258 -14.02 12.09 21.31
C ALA A 258 -14.67 13.00 20.25
N PHE A 259 -13.90 13.44 19.26
CA PHE A 259 -14.42 14.23 18.14
C PHE A 259 -15.34 13.40 17.24
N GLU A 260 -14.93 12.18 16.88
CA GLU A 260 -15.73 11.24 16.07
C GLU A 260 -17.01 10.84 16.80
N GLU A 261 -16.96 10.57 18.10
CA GLU A 261 -18.15 10.25 18.91
C GLU A 261 -19.17 11.40 18.89
N ARG A 262 -18.70 12.65 18.96
CA ARG A 262 -19.57 13.82 19.01
C ARG A 262 -20.09 14.25 17.64
N TRP A 263 -19.24 14.20 16.61
CA TRP A 263 -19.50 14.84 15.32
C TRP A 263 -19.52 13.88 14.13
N GLY A 264 -19.23 12.59 14.32
CA GLY A 264 -19.15 11.59 13.26
C GLY A 264 -20.43 11.51 12.44
N ALA A 265 -21.60 11.41 13.08
CA ALA A 265 -22.88 11.36 12.38
C ALA A 265 -23.16 12.62 11.53
N THR A 266 -22.74 13.79 12.02
CA THR A 266 -22.85 15.05 11.27
C THR A 266 -21.92 15.05 10.06
N LEU A 267 -20.68 14.57 10.22
CA LEU A 267 -19.73 14.42 9.12
C LEU A 267 -20.20 13.42 8.06
N GLU A 268 -20.83 12.32 8.47
CA GLU A 268 -21.43 11.34 7.55
C GLU A 268 -22.54 11.97 6.71
N ALA A 269 -23.46 12.70 7.35
CA ALA A 269 -24.55 13.40 6.65
C ALA A 269 -24.02 14.46 5.67
N LEU A 270 -23.07 15.29 6.11
CA LEU A 270 -22.46 16.31 5.27
C LEU A 270 -21.68 15.68 4.09
N GLY A 271 -20.94 14.59 4.36
CA GLY A 271 -20.20 13.83 3.35
C GLY A 271 -21.14 13.23 2.30
N ASN A 272 -22.28 12.68 2.72
CA ASN A 272 -23.32 12.15 1.83
C ASN A 272 -23.86 13.25 0.91
N ASP A 273 -24.36 14.34 1.49
CA ASP A 273 -25.00 15.44 0.77
C ASP A 273 -24.03 16.07 -0.25
N ALA A 274 -22.80 16.34 0.18
CA ALA A 274 -21.77 16.89 -0.68
C ALA A 274 -21.35 15.93 -1.80
N THR A 275 -21.30 14.62 -1.52
CA THR A 275 -21.02 13.61 -2.54
C THR A 275 -22.11 13.58 -3.59
N ILE A 276 -23.38 13.51 -3.19
CA ILE A 276 -24.50 13.49 -4.14
C ILE A 276 -24.57 14.80 -4.94
N ALA A 277 -24.34 15.95 -4.30
CA ALA A 277 -24.24 17.23 -4.99
C ALA A 277 -23.09 17.22 -6.04
N ALA A 278 -21.91 16.71 -5.67
CA ALA A 278 -20.76 16.62 -6.56
C ALA A 278 -21.03 15.66 -7.75
N LEU A 279 -21.60 14.49 -7.50
CA LEU A 279 -21.92 13.49 -8.53
C LEU A 279 -23.02 13.98 -9.48
N ARG A 280 -24.05 14.67 -8.98
CA ARG A 280 -25.09 15.31 -9.82
C ARG A 280 -24.53 16.42 -10.72
N GLY A 281 -23.45 17.07 -10.28
CA GLY A 281 -22.73 18.07 -11.07
C GLY A 281 -21.79 17.50 -12.15
N PHE A 282 -21.69 16.18 -12.31
CA PHE A 282 -20.82 15.58 -13.33
C PHE A 282 -21.28 15.92 -14.75
N SER A 283 -20.31 16.01 -15.67
CA SER A 283 -20.62 15.93 -17.10
C SER A 283 -20.98 14.49 -17.47
N LEU A 284 -21.74 14.31 -18.56
CA LEU A 284 -22.05 12.98 -19.09
C LEU A 284 -20.77 12.15 -19.31
N GLN A 285 -19.72 12.75 -19.88
CA GLN A 285 -18.44 12.07 -20.07
C GLN A 285 -17.82 11.56 -18.76
N ARG A 286 -17.90 12.35 -17.68
CA ARG A 286 -17.37 11.94 -16.37
C ARG A 286 -18.22 10.84 -15.74
N CYS A 287 -19.54 10.90 -15.87
CA CYS A 287 -20.43 9.80 -15.47
C CYS A 287 -20.09 8.51 -16.23
N LEU A 288 -19.89 8.57 -17.55
CA LEU A 288 -19.52 7.41 -18.36
C LEU A 288 -18.20 6.79 -17.90
N GLN A 289 -17.20 7.59 -17.53
CA GLN A 289 -15.95 7.10 -16.94
C GLN A 289 -16.17 6.41 -15.58
N PHE A 290 -17.14 6.89 -14.80
CA PHE A 290 -17.45 6.37 -13.47
C PHE A 290 -18.22 5.04 -13.51
N VAL A 291 -19.16 4.93 -14.46
CA VAL A 291 -19.98 3.73 -14.66
C VAL A 291 -19.26 2.67 -15.50
N ALA A 292 -18.23 3.06 -16.26
CA ALA A 292 -17.45 2.13 -17.08
C ALA A 292 -16.84 1.00 -16.23
N SER A 293 -17.04 -0.22 -16.69
CA SER A 293 -16.36 -1.42 -16.21
C SER A 293 -15.72 -2.13 -17.41
N PRO A 294 -14.60 -2.87 -17.24
CA PRO A 294 -13.99 -3.65 -18.32
C PRO A 294 -14.95 -4.63 -19.01
N THR A 295 -16.02 -5.02 -18.32
CA THR A 295 -17.05 -5.94 -18.84
C THR A 295 -18.12 -5.25 -19.67
N VAL A 296 -18.32 -3.94 -19.53
CA VAL A 296 -19.42 -3.21 -20.19
C VAL A 296 -19.01 -2.83 -21.62
N PRO A 297 -19.74 -3.28 -22.66
CA PRO A 297 -19.42 -2.95 -24.04
C PRO A 297 -19.44 -1.45 -24.30
N ALA A 298 -18.45 -0.96 -25.06
CA ALA A 298 -18.31 0.45 -25.38
C ALA A 298 -19.53 1.04 -26.12
N HIS A 299 -20.30 0.23 -26.84
CA HIS A 299 -21.51 0.68 -27.53
C HIS A 299 -22.67 0.95 -26.57
N CYS A 300 -22.77 0.21 -25.45
CA CYS A 300 -23.75 0.49 -24.39
C CYS A 300 -23.46 1.84 -23.73
N LEU A 301 -22.19 2.10 -23.39
CA LEU A 301 -21.79 3.37 -22.79
C LEU A 301 -22.04 4.57 -23.72
N LYS A 302 -21.79 4.40 -25.03
CA LYS A 302 -22.02 5.47 -26.03
C LYS A 302 -23.49 5.80 -26.26
N ALA A 303 -24.41 4.90 -25.92
CA ALA A 303 -25.84 5.09 -26.11
C ALA A 303 -26.50 5.90 -24.98
N ILE A 304 -25.78 6.14 -23.88
CA ILE A 304 -26.31 6.90 -22.73
C ILE A 304 -26.32 8.39 -23.08
N GLU A 305 -27.49 9.01 -22.97
CA GLU A 305 -27.73 10.42 -23.29
C GLU A 305 -27.85 11.29 -22.05
N ALA A 306 -28.33 10.72 -20.95
CA ALA A 306 -28.51 11.41 -19.68
C ALA A 306 -28.32 10.47 -18.50
N PHE A 307 -28.13 11.05 -17.32
CA PHE A 307 -28.03 10.30 -16.08
C PHE A 307 -28.59 11.10 -14.90
N SER A 308 -28.96 10.37 -13.85
CA SER A 308 -29.15 10.89 -12.50
C SER A 308 -28.51 9.93 -11.50
N VAL A 309 -28.26 10.43 -10.29
CA VAL A 309 -27.65 9.66 -9.22
C VAL A 309 -28.36 9.94 -7.90
N GLU A 310 -28.61 8.86 -7.18
CA GLU A 310 -29.20 8.85 -5.85
C GLU A 310 -28.39 7.92 -4.94
N ASP A 311 -28.37 8.25 -3.66
CA ASP A 311 -27.95 7.35 -2.59
C ASP A 311 -29.19 6.67 -2.00
N PHE A 312 -28.99 5.45 -1.48
CA PHE A 312 -30.04 4.69 -0.81
C PHE A 312 -29.70 4.33 0.64
N GLU A 313 -28.43 4.08 0.96
CA GLU A 313 -28.03 3.48 2.25
C GLU A 313 -27.11 4.38 3.07
N GLY A 314 -26.67 5.51 2.52
CA GLY A 314 -25.85 6.45 3.24
C GLY A 314 -24.36 6.15 3.17
N VAL A 315 -23.67 6.81 4.09
CA VAL A 315 -22.25 6.68 4.33
C VAL A 315 -21.99 5.54 5.32
N GLU A 316 -20.94 4.77 5.09
CA GLU A 316 -20.36 3.84 6.04
C GLU A 316 -18.84 4.02 6.13
N ASN A 317 -18.25 3.47 7.19
CA ASN A 317 -16.80 3.39 7.38
C ASN A 317 -16.12 4.76 7.24
N LEU A 318 -16.71 5.79 7.85
CA LEU A 318 -16.07 7.08 7.97
C LEU A 318 -14.79 6.93 8.80
N GLU A 319 -13.68 7.43 8.28
CA GLU A 319 -12.38 7.40 8.94
C GLU A 319 -11.68 8.74 8.73
N ILE A 320 -11.39 9.45 9.83
CA ILE A 320 -10.58 10.67 9.75
C ILE A 320 -9.13 10.28 9.44
N SER A 321 -8.55 11.00 8.48
CA SER A 321 -7.21 10.77 7.92
C SER A 321 -6.16 11.78 8.31
N GLY A 322 -6.60 12.97 8.62
CA GLY A 322 -5.79 14.01 9.23
C GLY A 322 -6.72 14.96 9.95
N ALA A 323 -6.31 15.37 11.15
CA ALA A 323 -6.99 16.39 11.92
C ALA A 323 -5.94 17.29 12.54
N PHE A 324 -5.95 18.57 12.20
CA PHE A 324 -5.05 19.55 12.81
C PHE A 324 -5.79 20.83 13.14
N ILE A 325 -5.35 21.47 14.21
CA ILE A 325 -5.82 22.79 14.62
C ILE A 325 -5.03 23.83 13.82
N ASP A 326 -5.74 24.77 13.20
CA ASP A 326 -5.15 25.89 12.47
C ASP A 326 -4.83 27.09 13.38
N GLU A 327 -4.32 28.19 12.80
CA GLU A 327 -3.96 29.40 13.54
C GLU A 327 -5.15 30.07 14.24
N ASN A 328 -6.38 29.81 13.80
CA ASN A 328 -7.61 30.37 14.37
C ASN A 328 -8.17 29.49 15.50
N GLY A 329 -7.59 28.30 15.72
CA GLY A 329 -8.11 27.32 16.66
C GLY A 329 -9.22 26.42 16.09
N ASP A 330 -9.43 26.47 14.77
CA ASP A 330 -10.40 25.65 14.06
C ASP A 330 -9.76 24.32 13.63
N THR A 331 -10.58 23.26 13.56
CA THR A 331 -10.07 21.93 13.22
C THR A 331 -10.24 21.69 11.73
N VAL A 332 -9.13 21.57 11.00
CA VAL A 332 -9.13 21.14 9.60
C VAL A 332 -9.07 19.62 9.55
N LEU A 333 -10.01 19.03 8.81
CA LEU A 333 -10.20 17.60 8.69
C LEU A 333 -10.02 17.15 7.25
N ASP A 334 -9.29 16.06 7.09
CA ASP A 334 -9.24 15.26 5.88
C ASP A 334 -9.75 13.87 6.28
N TYR A 335 -10.76 13.35 5.59
CA TYR A 335 -11.40 12.10 5.96
C TYR A 335 -11.88 11.36 4.72
N PHE A 336 -12.08 10.06 4.87
CA PHE A 336 -12.64 9.25 3.81
C PHE A 336 -13.80 8.39 4.32
N PHE A 337 -14.64 7.98 3.39
CA PHE A 337 -15.82 7.19 3.68
C PHE A 337 -16.28 6.38 2.47
N GLU A 338 -17.14 5.39 2.71
CA GLU A 338 -17.76 4.56 1.69
C GLU A 338 -19.23 4.95 1.50
N MET A 339 -19.67 5.14 0.25
CA MET A 339 -21.08 5.17 -0.12
C MET A 339 -21.52 3.73 -0.40
N GLN A 340 -22.44 3.21 0.42
CA GLN A 340 -22.90 1.82 0.35
C GLN A 340 -23.64 1.51 -0.95
N THR A 341 -24.51 2.42 -1.39
CA THR A 341 -25.36 2.16 -2.55
C THR A 341 -25.58 3.45 -3.32
N LEU A 342 -24.78 3.63 -4.38
CA LEU A 342 -25.02 4.64 -5.41
C LEU A 342 -25.84 4.00 -6.54
N ILE A 343 -27.01 4.56 -6.80
CA ILE A 343 -27.87 4.14 -7.90
C ILE A 343 -27.77 5.19 -9.00
N TRP A 344 -27.14 4.81 -10.10
CA TRP A 344 -27.11 5.58 -11.32
C TRP A 344 -28.31 5.21 -12.16
N THR A 345 -29.19 6.16 -12.46
CA THR A 345 -30.25 5.97 -13.46
C THR A 345 -29.77 6.58 -14.76
N LEU A 346 -29.71 5.79 -15.81
CA LEU A 346 -29.12 6.10 -17.11
C LEU A 346 -30.21 6.06 -18.17
N THR A 347 -30.24 7.07 -19.03
CA THR A 347 -31.24 7.18 -20.09
C THR A 347 -30.60 6.86 -21.43
N VAL A 348 -31.21 5.94 -22.19
CA VAL A 348 -30.78 5.53 -23.53
C VAL A 348 -31.96 5.53 -24.51
N PRO A 349 -31.77 5.83 -25.80
CA PRO A 349 -32.83 5.72 -26.80
C PRO A 349 -33.37 4.30 -26.89
N ILE A 350 -34.70 4.15 -26.92
CA ILE A 350 -35.35 2.83 -26.92
C ILE A 350 -34.95 1.97 -28.12
N GLU A 351 -34.64 2.60 -29.25
CA GLU A 351 -34.19 1.92 -30.47
C GLU A 351 -32.80 1.28 -30.29
N LEU A 352 -31.89 1.98 -29.63
CA LEU A 352 -30.54 1.48 -29.33
C LEU A 352 -30.60 0.41 -28.25
N TYR A 353 -31.45 0.59 -27.23
CA TYR A 353 -31.72 -0.43 -26.23
C TYR A 353 -32.21 -1.71 -26.87
N ARG A 354 -33.28 -1.66 -27.69
CA ARG A 354 -33.85 -2.86 -28.34
C ARG A 354 -32.88 -3.54 -29.29
N ARG A 355 -32.01 -2.78 -29.97
CA ARG A 355 -30.98 -3.34 -30.85
C ARG A 355 -29.93 -4.15 -30.10
N HIS A 356 -29.61 -3.76 -28.86
CA HIS A 356 -28.57 -4.35 -28.02
C HIS A 356 -29.13 -4.87 -26.68
N GLU A 357 -30.38 -5.33 -26.66
CA GLU A 357 -31.13 -5.60 -25.42
C GLU A 357 -30.43 -6.59 -24.49
N ARG A 358 -29.80 -7.60 -25.07
CA ARG A 358 -29.03 -8.60 -24.32
C ARG A 358 -27.84 -7.98 -23.59
N ASP A 359 -27.07 -7.15 -24.29
CA ASP A 359 -25.87 -6.51 -23.74
C ASP A 359 -26.27 -5.52 -22.64
N PHE A 360 -27.40 -4.81 -22.79
CA PHE A 360 -27.92 -3.96 -21.71
C PHE A 360 -28.40 -4.76 -20.49
N HIS A 361 -29.13 -5.87 -20.68
CA HIS A 361 -29.59 -6.69 -19.56
C HIS A 361 -28.45 -7.37 -18.77
N GLU A 362 -27.32 -7.66 -19.44
CA GLU A 362 -26.17 -8.29 -18.78
C GLU A 362 -25.42 -7.33 -17.85
N HIS A 363 -25.54 -6.02 -18.07
CA HIS A 363 -24.73 -5.01 -17.38
C HIS A 363 -25.53 -3.98 -16.59
N PHE A 364 -26.82 -3.83 -16.88
CA PHE A 364 -27.71 -2.86 -16.27
C PHE A 364 -28.97 -3.57 -15.75
N VAL A 365 -29.56 -3.04 -14.68
CA VAL A 365 -30.73 -3.63 -14.02
C VAL A 365 -31.95 -2.70 -14.10
N ASN A 366 -33.13 -3.24 -13.81
CA ASN A 366 -34.37 -2.49 -13.67
C ASN A 366 -34.70 -1.60 -14.88
N ALA A 367 -34.61 -2.16 -16.08
CA ALA A 367 -34.93 -1.45 -17.31
C ALA A 367 -36.42 -1.08 -17.38
N THR A 368 -36.72 0.21 -17.51
CA THR A 368 -38.08 0.73 -17.66
C THR A 368 -38.22 1.57 -18.92
N MET A 369 -39.28 1.35 -19.68
CA MET A 369 -39.55 2.08 -20.93
C MET A 369 -40.44 3.27 -20.65
N VAL A 370 -39.95 4.47 -20.94
CA VAL A 370 -40.69 5.74 -20.74
C VAL A 370 -40.69 6.51 -22.05
N GLY A 371 -41.78 6.39 -22.81
CA GLY A 371 -41.91 7.03 -24.13
C GLY A 371 -40.92 6.45 -25.14
N GLU A 372 -40.06 7.31 -25.71
CA GLU A 372 -39.02 6.94 -26.69
C GLU A 372 -37.66 6.61 -26.04
N GLN A 373 -37.61 6.58 -24.71
CA GLN A 373 -36.39 6.37 -23.93
C GLN A 373 -36.54 5.12 -23.05
N ALA A 374 -35.41 4.48 -22.76
CA ALA A 374 -35.29 3.44 -21.76
C ALA A 374 -34.43 3.97 -20.60
N GLU A 375 -34.91 3.77 -19.39
CA GLU A 375 -34.16 4.05 -18.16
C GLU A 375 -33.58 2.75 -17.62
N LEU A 376 -32.30 2.79 -17.28
CA LEU A 376 -31.52 1.64 -16.83
C LEU A 376 -30.82 2.01 -15.53
N LYS A 377 -30.68 1.07 -14.60
CA LYS A 377 -29.99 1.30 -13.33
C LYS A 377 -28.64 0.60 -13.28
N VAL A 378 -27.64 1.27 -12.72
CA VAL A 378 -26.39 0.65 -12.26
C VAL A 378 -26.24 0.93 -10.78
N ILE A 379 -26.00 -0.13 -10.02
CA ILE A 379 -25.79 -0.05 -8.58
C ILE A 379 -24.30 -0.21 -8.32
N GLN A 380 -23.70 0.76 -7.63
CA GLN A 380 -22.27 0.73 -7.35
C GLN A 380 -21.95 1.15 -5.92
N ARG A 381 -20.79 0.72 -5.44
CA ARG A 381 -20.15 1.15 -4.19
C ARG A 381 -18.97 2.04 -4.50
N GLY A 382 -18.86 3.17 -3.81
CA GLY A 382 -17.80 4.15 -4.05
C GLY A 382 -17.11 4.55 -2.75
N PHE A 383 -15.80 4.80 -2.83
CA PHE A 383 -15.02 5.44 -1.78
C PHE A 383 -14.79 6.89 -2.14
N PHE A 384 -14.90 7.78 -1.15
CA PHE A 384 -14.76 9.22 -1.32
C PHE A 384 -13.83 9.78 -0.25
N ARG A 385 -13.00 10.75 -0.64
CA ARG A 385 -12.17 11.55 0.28
C ARG A 385 -12.70 12.96 0.27
N ALA A 386 -12.80 13.56 1.44
CA ALA A 386 -13.30 14.90 1.63
C ALA A 386 -12.41 15.68 2.59
N GLU A 387 -12.34 16.99 2.35
CA GLU A 387 -11.74 17.96 3.25
C GLU A 387 -12.82 18.88 3.76
N THR A 388 -12.78 19.24 5.05
CA THR A 388 -13.69 20.22 5.66
C THR A 388 -13.03 20.90 6.84
N THR A 389 -13.52 22.08 7.23
CA THR A 389 -13.09 22.75 8.46
C THR A 389 -14.24 22.77 9.47
N PHE A 390 -13.95 22.42 10.71
CA PHE A 390 -14.84 22.57 11.85
C PHE A 390 -14.52 23.88 12.58
N LEU A 391 -15.44 24.83 12.52
CA LEU A 391 -15.36 26.12 13.18
C LEU A 391 -15.71 25.95 14.66
N LYS A 392 -14.72 26.09 15.55
CA LYS A 392 -14.91 25.81 16.97
C LYS A 392 -15.87 26.78 17.65
N ALA A 393 -15.86 28.04 17.22
CA ALA A 393 -16.72 29.09 17.79
C ALA A 393 -18.20 28.87 17.49
N ASP A 394 -18.51 28.37 16.29
CA ASP A 394 -19.87 28.20 15.79
C ASP A 394 -20.38 26.75 15.93
N GLU A 395 -19.51 25.84 16.35
CA GLU A 395 -19.74 24.39 16.34
C GLU A 395 -20.29 23.89 14.98
N ALA A 396 -19.75 24.42 13.88
CA ALA A 396 -20.27 24.22 12.54
C ALA A 396 -19.19 23.81 11.55
N PHE A 397 -19.56 23.03 10.54
CA PHE A 397 -18.67 22.65 9.45
C PHE A 397 -18.78 23.62 8.28
N THR A 398 -17.65 23.93 7.65
CA THR A 398 -17.57 24.78 6.46
C THR A 398 -16.55 24.24 5.47
N GLY A 399 -16.69 24.66 4.21
CA GLY A 399 -15.70 24.39 3.17
C GLY A 399 -15.58 22.92 2.76
N LEU A 400 -16.65 22.13 2.92
CA LEU A 400 -16.61 20.71 2.55
C LEU A 400 -16.41 20.55 1.04
N VAL A 401 -15.34 19.86 0.66
CA VAL A 401 -15.02 19.54 -0.74
C VAL A 401 -14.68 18.06 -0.88
N ILE A 402 -15.31 17.39 -1.86
CA ILE A 402 -14.91 16.05 -2.28
C ILE A 402 -13.64 16.15 -3.14
N THR A 403 -12.52 15.69 -2.61
CA THR A 403 -11.20 15.81 -3.25
C THR A 403 -10.90 14.66 -4.18
N SER A 404 -11.42 13.47 -3.92
CA SER A 404 -11.24 12.30 -4.79
C SER A 404 -12.32 11.24 -4.60
N SER A 405 -12.43 10.35 -5.58
CA SER A 405 -13.34 9.21 -5.56
C SER A 405 -12.71 7.98 -6.20
N ALA A 406 -13.08 6.79 -5.73
CA ALA A 406 -12.65 5.50 -6.27
C ALA A 406 -13.80 4.49 -6.23
N MET A 407 -13.93 3.66 -7.27
CA MET A 407 -14.96 2.63 -7.29
C MET A 407 -14.52 1.36 -6.61
N ARG A 408 -15.42 0.76 -5.84
CA ARG A 408 -15.23 -0.59 -5.33
C ARG A 408 -15.57 -1.57 -6.46
N PRO A 409 -14.63 -2.42 -6.91
CA PRO A 409 -14.93 -3.41 -7.92
C PRO A 409 -16.07 -4.33 -7.46
N PRO A 410 -16.97 -4.76 -8.37
CA PRO A 410 -17.93 -5.82 -8.05
C PRO A 410 -17.16 -7.06 -7.57
N ARG A 411 -17.65 -7.69 -6.50
CA ARG A 411 -17.02 -8.87 -5.89
C ARG A 411 -17.10 -10.10 -6.79
#